data_AF-A0A538J2W3-F1
#
_entry.id   AF-A0A538J2W3-F1
#
_cell.length_a   1.000
_cell.length_b   1.000
_cell.length_c   1.000
_cell.angle_alpha   90.00
_cell.angle_beta   90.00
_cell.angle_gamma   90.00
#
_symmetry.space_group_name_H-M   'P 1'
#
loop_
_entity.id
_entity.type
_entity.pdbx_description
1 polymer ?
#
loop_
_entity_poly.entity_id
_entity_poly.type
_entity_poly.pdbx_seq_one_letter_code
_entity_poly.pdbx_strand_id
1 'polypeptide(L)'
;MTDRRLVPERPARFVGGMRYRARGGLFSGGANLSWPLAVLELRPDSIRVAPRWLANRFLPPVEIALTEITTVETDFGLTGGLRFRLVGPADGTVFWAKRRTKVALVDALRRAGLEID
;
A
#
# COMPACT_ATOMS: atom_id res chain seq x y z
N MET A 1 -19.97 -15.54 24.61
CA MET A 1 -18.74 -14.71 24.53
C MET A 1 -17.89 -15.21 23.37
N THR A 2 -18.13 -14.68 22.15
CA THR A 2 -17.14 -14.71 21.04
C THR A 2 -17.56 -13.63 20.06
N ASP A 3 -16.88 -12.50 20.15
CA ASP A 3 -17.04 -11.37 19.26
C ASP A 3 -16.47 -11.78 17.88
N ARG A 4 -17.37 -12.11 16.93
CA ARG A 4 -17.01 -12.40 15.55
C ARG A 4 -16.53 -11.10 14.92
N ARG A 5 -15.21 -10.88 14.99
CA ARG A 5 -14.51 -9.82 14.25
C ARG A 5 -14.99 -9.83 12.81
N LEU A 6 -15.66 -8.74 12.42
CA LEU A 6 -16.09 -8.43 11.07
C LEU A 6 -14.86 -8.32 10.16
N VAL A 7 -14.38 -9.45 9.65
CA VAL A 7 -13.51 -9.46 8.47
C VAL A 7 -14.39 -8.97 7.33
N PRO A 8 -14.05 -7.86 6.64
CA PRO A 8 -14.85 -7.42 5.52
C PRO A 8 -14.87 -8.53 4.46
N GLU A 9 -16.07 -9.04 4.13
CA GLU A 9 -16.30 -10.11 3.13
C GLU A 9 -15.76 -9.78 1.72
N ARG A 10 -15.33 -8.53 1.48
CA ARG A 10 -14.71 -8.11 0.23
C ARG A 10 -13.40 -7.37 0.49
N PRO A 11 -12.33 -7.67 -0.25
CA PRO A 11 -11.08 -6.93 -0.15
C PRO A 11 -11.33 -5.45 -0.48
N ALA A 12 -10.85 -4.56 0.39
CA ALA A 12 -10.99 -3.12 0.18
C ALA A 12 -10.01 -2.70 -0.92
N ARG A 13 -10.50 -1.98 -1.94
CA ARG A 13 -9.70 -1.59 -3.11
C ARG A 13 -9.58 -0.08 -3.21
N PHE A 14 -8.37 0.41 -3.39
CA PHE A 14 -8.04 1.84 -3.42
C PHE A 14 -7.27 2.15 -4.69
N VAL A 15 -7.68 3.17 -5.44
CA VAL A 15 -6.98 3.59 -6.68
C VAL A 15 -5.97 4.68 -6.35
N GLY A 16 -4.73 4.46 -6.80
CA GLY A 16 -3.57 5.26 -6.43
C GLY A 16 -2.53 5.38 -7.53
N GLY A 17 -1.38 5.89 -7.15
CA GLY A 17 -0.10 5.59 -7.78
C GLY A 17 0.74 4.68 -6.88
N MET A 18 1.81 4.13 -7.44
CA MET A 18 2.74 3.28 -6.68
C MET A 18 4.19 3.52 -7.10
N ARG A 19 5.10 3.30 -6.15
CA ARG A 19 6.54 3.32 -6.41
C ARG A 19 7.18 2.11 -5.80
N TYR A 20 8.03 1.45 -6.57
CA TYR A 20 8.75 0.27 -6.12
C TYR A 20 10.01 0.68 -5.36
N ARG A 21 10.31 0.02 -4.24
CA ARG A 21 11.62 0.08 -3.55
C ARG A 21 12.15 1.50 -3.25
N ALA A 22 11.30 2.44 -2.87
CA ALA A 22 11.71 3.78 -2.47
C ALA A 22 12.57 3.73 -1.19
N ARG A 23 13.78 4.32 -1.24
CA ARG A 23 14.77 4.28 -0.13
C ARG A 23 14.97 5.60 0.61
N GLY A 24 14.32 6.69 0.20
CA GLY A 24 14.35 7.98 0.93
C GLY A 24 14.66 9.23 0.09
N GLY A 25 15.14 9.08 -1.15
CA GLY A 25 15.37 10.18 -2.10
C GLY A 25 14.36 10.22 -3.25
N LEU A 26 14.15 11.41 -3.86
CA LEU A 26 13.22 11.61 -4.98
C LEU A 26 13.52 10.70 -6.17
N PHE A 27 14.79 10.35 -6.39
CA PHE A 27 15.27 9.42 -7.43
C PHE A 27 15.62 8.02 -6.91
N SER A 28 15.46 7.76 -5.61
CA SER A 28 15.81 6.45 -5.03
C SER A 28 14.68 5.44 -5.24
N GLY A 29 15.00 4.28 -5.81
CA GLY A 29 14.06 3.17 -5.99
C GLY A 29 13.83 2.77 -7.44
N GLY A 30 12.78 1.99 -7.67
CA GLY A 30 12.40 1.45 -8.98
C GLY A 30 11.34 2.28 -9.69
N ALA A 31 10.56 1.61 -10.55
CA ALA A 31 9.51 2.23 -11.34
C ALA A 31 8.56 3.09 -10.49
N ASN A 32 8.07 4.18 -11.09
CA ASN A 32 7.13 5.11 -10.48
C ASN A 32 5.89 5.22 -11.36
N LEU A 33 4.74 4.85 -10.83
CA LEU A 33 3.45 4.87 -11.50
C LEU A 33 2.60 5.99 -10.91
N SER A 34 2.35 7.04 -11.69
CA SER A 34 1.48 8.15 -11.30
C SER A 34 0.06 7.69 -11.01
N TRP A 35 -0.69 8.46 -10.23
CA TRP A 35 -2.13 8.27 -10.14
C TRP A 35 -2.77 8.48 -11.53
N PRO A 36 -3.74 7.66 -11.98
CA PRO A 36 -4.41 6.54 -11.31
C PRO A 36 -3.92 5.17 -11.77
N LEU A 37 -2.61 4.98 -11.96
CA LEU A 37 -2.03 3.79 -12.61
C LEU A 37 -1.74 2.64 -11.65
N ALA A 38 -2.15 2.72 -10.38
CA ALA A 38 -2.03 1.61 -9.43
C ALA A 38 -3.33 1.37 -8.68
N VAL A 39 -3.49 0.15 -8.18
CA VAL A 39 -4.54 -0.25 -7.24
C VAL A 39 -3.90 -0.93 -6.04
N LEU A 40 -4.34 -0.57 -4.85
CA LEU A 40 -4.04 -1.28 -3.63
C LEU A 40 -5.28 -2.09 -3.22
N GLU A 41 -5.09 -3.38 -3.01
CA GLU A 41 -6.10 -4.29 -2.48
C GLU A 41 -5.67 -4.73 -1.08
N LEU A 42 -6.47 -4.39 -0.08
CA LEU A 42 -6.31 -4.90 1.28
C LEU A 42 -7.09 -6.21 1.39
N ARG A 43 -6.38 -7.31 1.60
CA ARG A 43 -6.90 -8.67 1.80
C ARG A 43 -6.81 -9.01 3.30
N PRO A 44 -7.45 -10.10 3.76
CA PRO A 44 -7.42 -10.48 5.17
C PRO A 44 -6.00 -10.61 5.75
N ASP A 45 -5.07 -11.17 4.98
CA ASP A 45 -3.71 -11.48 5.45
C ASP A 45 -2.59 -10.78 4.65
N SER A 46 -2.93 -10.03 3.60
CA SER A 46 -1.95 -9.39 2.73
C SER A 46 -2.43 -8.07 2.13
N ILE A 47 -1.48 -7.27 1.64
CA ILE A 47 -1.70 -6.13 0.78
C ILE A 47 -1.15 -6.45 -0.59
N ARG A 48 -1.95 -6.21 -1.63
CA ARG A 48 -1.50 -6.30 -3.01
C ARG A 48 -1.52 -4.91 -3.64
N VAL A 49 -0.38 -4.43 -4.09
CA VAL A 49 -0.25 -3.19 -4.87
C VAL A 49 0.07 -3.55 -6.31
N ALA A 50 -0.85 -3.30 -7.23
CA ALA A 50 -0.74 -3.71 -8.62
C ALA A 50 -0.84 -2.52 -9.57
N PRO A 51 -0.06 -2.51 -10.67
CA PRO A 51 -0.28 -1.59 -11.78
C PRO A 51 -1.67 -1.79 -12.42
N ARG A 52 -2.19 -0.73 -13.03
CA ARG A 52 -3.45 -0.75 -13.78
C ARG A 52 -3.21 -0.71 -15.29
N TRP A 53 -4.18 -1.24 -16.03
CA TRP A 53 -4.20 -1.20 -17.49
C TRP A 53 -2.92 -1.79 -18.11
N LEU A 54 -2.41 -1.15 -19.17
CA LEU A 54 -1.22 -1.61 -19.90
C LEU A 54 0.03 -1.66 -19.01
N ALA A 55 0.11 -0.88 -17.92
CA ALA A 55 1.25 -0.94 -17.00
C ALA A 55 1.37 -2.32 -16.32
N ASN A 56 0.26 -3.04 -16.14
CA ASN A 56 0.24 -4.39 -15.57
C ASN A 56 0.87 -5.44 -16.48
N ARG A 57 1.11 -5.13 -17.76
CA ARG A 57 1.82 -6.01 -18.69
C ARG A 57 3.34 -5.91 -18.54
N PHE A 58 3.85 -4.79 -18.05
CA PHE A 58 5.28 -4.49 -17.98
C PHE A 58 5.85 -4.55 -16.57
N LEU A 59 5.00 -4.34 -15.56
CA LEU A 59 5.41 -4.27 -14.17
C LEU A 59 4.63 -5.29 -13.34
N PRO A 60 5.31 -6.10 -12.52
CA PRO A 60 4.66 -7.11 -11.70
C PRO A 60 3.95 -6.46 -10.51
N PRO A 61 2.82 -7.01 -10.03
CA PRO A 61 2.24 -6.61 -8.76
C PRO A 61 3.19 -6.92 -7.60
N VAL A 62 3.11 -6.11 -6.54
CA VAL A 62 3.76 -6.37 -5.26
C VAL A 62 2.73 -6.93 -4.29
N GLU A 63 3.01 -8.08 -3.70
CA GLU A 63 2.20 -8.68 -2.64
C GLU A 63 3.04 -8.72 -1.35
N ILE A 64 2.45 -8.25 -0.26
CA ILE A 64 3.10 -8.03 1.03
C ILE A 64 2.23 -8.70 2.09
N ALA A 65 2.76 -9.64 2.85
CA ALA A 65 2.01 -10.21 3.97
C ALA A 65 1.87 -9.15 5.07
N LEU A 66 0.69 -9.05 5.72
CA LEU A 66 0.48 -8.07 6.79
C LEU A 66 1.46 -8.27 7.95
N THR A 67 1.86 -9.52 8.21
CA THR A 67 2.84 -9.90 9.23
C THR A 67 4.27 -9.45 8.94
N GLU A 68 4.57 -9.09 7.69
CA GLU A 68 5.89 -8.58 7.28
C GLU A 68 5.99 -7.05 7.41
N ILE A 69 4.85 -6.37 7.59
CA ILE A 69 4.78 -4.92 7.73
C ILE A 69 5.08 -4.57 9.18
N THR A 70 6.21 -3.89 9.40
CA THR A 70 6.56 -3.38 10.73
C THR A 70 5.82 -2.09 11.02
N THR A 71 5.75 -1.19 10.04
CA THR A 71 5.16 0.15 10.19
C THR A 71 4.70 0.68 8.82
N VAL A 72 3.68 1.51 8.80
CA VAL A 72 3.27 2.28 7.62
C VAL A 72 3.51 3.77 7.85
N GLU A 73 4.51 4.33 7.16
CA GLU A 73 4.79 5.78 7.18
C GLU A 73 3.77 6.49 6.28
N THR A 74 2.99 7.43 6.82
CA THR A 74 1.88 8.03 6.05
C THR A 74 2.23 9.28 5.26
N ASP A 75 3.31 9.97 5.60
CA ASP A 75 3.73 11.23 4.96
C ASP A 75 5.05 11.11 4.21
N PHE A 76 5.26 9.96 3.56
CA PHE A 76 6.47 9.71 2.79
C PHE A 76 6.49 10.50 1.47
N GLY A 77 7.50 11.36 1.32
CA GLY A 77 7.75 12.18 0.14
C GLY A 77 6.78 13.35 -0.04
N LEU A 78 6.99 14.15 -1.09
CA LEU A 78 6.24 15.41 -1.34
C LEU A 78 4.73 15.22 -1.54
N THR A 79 4.30 14.02 -1.95
CA THR A 79 2.90 13.71 -2.21
C THR A 79 2.17 13.11 -1.00
N GLY A 80 2.87 12.93 0.14
CA GLY A 80 2.32 12.28 1.33
C GLY A 80 1.86 10.85 1.05
N GLY A 81 2.72 10.05 0.44
CA GLY A 81 2.44 8.64 0.14
C GLY A 81 2.57 7.75 1.38
N LEU A 82 1.86 6.62 1.38
CA LEU A 82 2.02 5.57 2.37
C LEU A 82 3.18 4.67 1.96
N ARG A 83 4.20 4.55 2.81
CA ARG A 83 5.30 3.61 2.62
C ARG A 83 5.16 2.43 3.57
N PHE A 84 5.16 1.22 3.01
CA PHE A 84 5.16 -0.01 3.79
C PHE A 84 6.60 -0.37 4.16
N ARG A 85 6.93 -0.34 5.46
CA ARG A 85 8.23 -0.72 5.99
C ARG A 85 8.25 -2.21 6.25
N LEU A 86 9.18 -2.92 5.61
CA LEU A 86 9.30 -4.38 5.71
C LEU A 86 10.69 -4.80 6.18
N VAL A 87 10.78 -5.94 6.87
CA VAL A 87 12.06 -6.62 7.12
C VAL A 87 12.43 -7.43 5.88
N GLY A 88 12.89 -6.77 4.80
CA GLY A 88 13.28 -7.50 3.59
C GLY A 88 13.40 -6.68 2.30
N PRO A 89 13.67 -7.33 1.16
CA PRO A 89 13.96 -6.67 -0.12
C PRO A 89 12.73 -6.04 -0.81
N ALA A 90 11.52 -6.35 -0.34
CA ALA A 90 10.27 -5.74 -0.78
C ALA A 90 9.97 -4.40 -0.08
N ASP A 91 10.80 -4.03 0.91
CA ASP A 91 10.72 -2.77 1.63
C ASP A 91 10.79 -1.56 0.69
N GLY A 92 10.09 -0.49 1.10
CA GLY A 92 10.01 0.74 0.34
C GLY A 92 8.97 0.73 -0.77
N THR A 93 8.02 -0.20 -0.76
CA THR A 93 6.83 -0.06 -1.60
C THR A 93 6.02 1.13 -1.10
N VAL A 94 5.78 2.11 -1.97
CA VAL A 94 4.99 3.31 -1.65
C VAL A 94 3.71 3.29 -2.47
N PHE A 95 2.61 3.63 -1.82
CA PHE A 95 1.32 3.85 -2.46
C PHE A 95 0.78 5.23 -2.09
N TRP A 96 0.35 6.03 -3.06
CA TRP A 96 -0.31 7.30 -2.77
C TRP A 96 -1.67 7.36 -3.44
N ALA A 97 -2.60 8.04 -2.79
CA ALA A 97 -3.95 8.23 -3.29
C ALA A 97 -4.42 9.66 -3.00
N LYS A 98 -5.55 10.05 -3.60
CA LYS A 98 -6.20 11.32 -3.29
C LYS A 98 -6.56 11.39 -1.81
N ARG A 99 -6.58 12.58 -1.22
CA ARG A 99 -6.78 12.82 0.23
C ARG A 99 -7.91 11.99 0.85
N ARG A 100 -9.12 11.99 0.27
CA ARG A 100 -10.26 11.20 0.79
C ARG A 100 -9.99 9.69 0.77
N THR A 101 -9.38 9.20 -0.30
CA THR A 101 -8.97 7.80 -0.45
C THR A 101 -7.84 7.44 0.53
N LYS A 102 -6.89 8.34 0.77
CA LYS A 102 -5.81 8.17 1.76
C LYS A 102 -6.39 7.99 3.16
N VAL A 103 -7.32 8.83 3.58
CA VAL A 103 -7.98 8.71 4.91
C VAL A 103 -8.66 7.35 5.06
N ALA A 104 -9.50 6.95 4.09
CA ALA A 104 -10.18 5.67 4.14
C ALA A 104 -9.21 4.46 4.11
N LEU A 105 -8.08 4.59 3.41
CA LEU A 105 -7.03 3.57 3.39
C LEU A 105 -6.36 3.46 4.77
N VAL A 106 -5.94 4.57 5.37
CA VAL A 106 -5.32 4.57 6.71
C VAL A 106 -6.27 3.95 7.73
N ASP A 107 -7.55 4.30 7.71
CA ASP A 107 -8.55 3.72 8.61
C ASP A 107 -8.76 2.22 8.38
N ALA A 108 -8.62 1.74 7.14
CA ALA A 108 -8.67 0.32 6.83
C ALA A 108 -7.43 -0.42 7.33
N LEU A 109 -6.23 0.16 7.16
CA LEU A 109 -4.97 -0.42 7.66
C LEU A 109 -4.94 -0.51 9.19
N ARG A 110 -5.42 0.53 9.89
CA ARG A 110 -5.58 0.51 11.36
C ARG A 110 -6.52 -0.60 11.81
N ARG A 111 -7.65 -0.78 11.13
CA ARG A 111 -8.60 -1.87 11.43
C ARG A 111 -8.04 -3.26 11.14
N ALA A 112 -7.08 -3.37 10.22
CA ALA A 112 -6.34 -4.60 9.97
C ALA A 112 -5.23 -4.86 11.02
N GLY A 113 -5.05 -3.96 12.00
CA GLY A 113 -4.07 -4.12 13.08
C GLY A 113 -2.66 -3.64 12.74
N LEU A 114 -2.48 -2.89 11.66
CA LEU A 114 -1.18 -2.33 11.30
C LEU A 114 -0.86 -1.06 12.09
N GLU A 115 0.42 -0.93 12.45
CA GLU A 115 0.99 0.28 13.04
C GLU A 115 1.19 1.38 11.99
N ILE A 116 0.71 2.59 12.31
CA ILE A 116 0.71 3.76 11.42
C ILE A 116 1.49 4.89 12.09
N ASP A 117 2.47 5.44 11.36
CA ASP A 117 3.29 6.61 11.74
C ASP A 117 2.88 7.85 10.91
#